data_AF-A0A248LN93-F1
#
_entry.id   AF-A0A248LN93-F1
#
_cell.length_a   1.000
_cell.length_b   1.000
_cell.length_c   1.000
_cell.angle_alpha   90.00
_cell.angle_beta   90.00
_cell.angle_gamma   90.00
#
_symmetry.space_group_name_H-M   'P 1'
#
loop_
_entity.id
_entity.type
_entity.pdbx_description
1 polymer ?
#
loop_
_entity_poly.entity_id
_entity_poly.type
_entity_poly.pdbx_seq_one_letter_code
_entity_poly.pdbx_strand_id
1 'polypeptide(L)' 'MQTANQEFMDFIGQLQEWHAGQVEQLRLITENRAVGLKLGEREIEAGSDIAKGIRLGILIALDRLGELPFSVEPCEVLEE' A
#
# COMPACT_ATOMS: atom_id res chain seq x y z
N MET A 1 6.00 2.07 18.58
CA MET A 1 6.80 3.22 19.09
C MET A 1 5.84 4.15 19.82
N GLN A 2 6.23 4.73 20.95
CA GLN A 2 5.36 5.65 21.69
C GLN A 2 5.93 7.06 21.67
N THR A 3 5.06 8.05 21.45
CA THR A 3 5.43 9.47 21.43
C THR A 3 4.29 10.33 21.96
N ALA A 4 4.63 11.48 22.54
CA ALA A 4 3.69 12.53 22.92
C ALA A 4 3.69 13.70 21.91
N ASN A 5 4.49 13.60 20.84
CA ASN A 5 4.55 14.63 19.80
C ASN A 5 3.37 14.48 18.83
N GLN A 6 2.41 15.40 18.92
CA GLN A 6 1.20 15.41 18.10
C GLN A 6 1.49 15.51 16.60
N GLU A 7 2.41 16.39 16.18
CA GLU A 7 2.76 16.56 14.76
C GLU A 7 3.33 15.27 14.16
N PHE A 8 4.10 14.53 14.95
CA PHE A 8 4.63 13.23 14.53
C PHE A 8 3.51 12.19 14.41
N MET A 9 2.55 12.16 15.33
CA MET A 9 1.41 11.24 15.24
C MET A 9 0.54 11.54 14.02
N ASP A 10 0.27 12.81 13.73
CA ASP A 10 -0.51 13.24 12.57
C ASP A 10 0.20 12.85 11.26
N PHE A 11 1.52 13.05 11.18
CA PHE A 11 2.33 12.62 10.03
C PHE A 11 2.28 11.11 9.82
N ILE A 12 2.39 10.32 10.89
CA ILE A 12 2.32 8.85 10.80
C ILE A 12 0.93 8.40 10.35
N GLY A 13 -0.14 9.04 10.83
CA GLY A 13 -1.51 8.79 10.37
C GLY A 13 -1.65 9.03 8.86
N GLN A 14 -1.16 10.16 8.36
CA GLN A 14 -1.16 10.47 6.92
C GLN A 14 -0.36 9.46 6.10
N LEU A 15 0.79 9.01 6.62
CA LEU A 15 1.62 8.00 5.97
C LEU A 15 0.90 6.64 5.90
N GLN A 16 0.20 6.25 6.98
CA GLN A 16 -0.61 5.03 7.02
C GLN A 16 -1.76 5.07 6.01
N GLU A 17 -2.47 6.19 5.94
CA GLU A 17 -3.56 6.39 4.98
C GLU A 17 -3.05 6.35 3.53
N TRP A 18 -1.94 7.05 3.25
CA TRP A 18 -1.31 7.02 1.93
C TRP A 18 -0.90 5.60 1.54
N HIS A 19 -0.26 4.86 2.44
CA HIS A 19 0.17 3.49 2.19
C HIS A 19 -1.01 2.55 1.93
N ALA A 20 -2.06 2.63 2.76
CA ALA A 20 -3.29 1.86 2.58
C ALA A 20 -3.92 2.13 1.19
N GLY A 21 -3.93 3.40 0.76
CA GLY A 21 -4.38 3.79 -0.58
C GLY A 21 -3.56 3.16 -1.71
N GLN A 22 -2.22 3.10 -1.57
CA GLN A 22 -1.36 2.44 -2.56
C GLN A 22 -1.59 0.92 -2.60
N VAL A 23 -1.70 0.28 -1.44
CA VAL A 23 -1.98 -1.16 -1.31
C VAL A 23 -3.30 -1.50 -1.99
N GLU A 24 -4.34 -0.70 -1.79
CA GLU A 24 -5.65 -0.93 -2.38
C GLU A 24 -5.63 -0.80 -3.91
N GLN A 25 -4.94 0.21 -4.46
CA GLN A 25 -4.77 0.33 -5.91
C GLN A 25 -4.06 -0.89 -6.52
N LEU A 26 -3.03 -1.40 -5.85
CA LEU A 26 -2.33 -2.60 -6.28
C LEU A 26 -3.22 -3.85 -6.21
N ARG A 27 -4.05 -3.98 -5.17
CA ARG A 27 -5.04 -5.06 -5.06
C ARG A 27 -6.02 -5.04 -6.22
N LEU A 28 -6.58 -3.88 -6.55
CA LEU A 28 -7.51 -3.71 -7.68
C LEU A 28 -6.91 -4.21 -9.01
N ILE A 29 -5.63 -3.98 -9.26
CA ILE A 29 -4.93 -4.46 -10.47
C ILE A 29 -4.85 -5.99 -10.50
N THR A 30 -4.66 -6.62 -9.35
CA THR A 30 -4.53 -8.08 -9.23
C THR A 30 -5.87 -8.82 -9.27
N GLU A 31 -6.93 -8.18 -8.77
CA GLU A 31 -8.30 -8.70 -8.74
C GLU A 31 -8.99 -8.57 -10.11
N ASN A 32 -8.83 -7.43 -10.78
CA ASN A 32 -9.47 -7.15 -12.07
C ASN A 32 -8.64 -7.67 -13.25
N ARG A 33 -8.53 -9.00 -13.37
CA ARG A 33 -7.68 -9.66 -14.37
C ARG A 33 -8.14 -9.51 -15.82
N ALA A 34 -9.43 -9.24 -16.02
CA ALA A 34 -10.06 -9.13 -17.34
C ALA A 34 -9.82 -7.76 -18.01
N VAL A 35 -9.29 -6.78 -17.28
CA VAL A 35 -9.04 -5.43 -17.78
C VAL A 35 -7.58 -5.29 -18.22
N GLY A 36 -7.36 -4.54 -19.30
CA GLY A 36 -6.01 -4.15 -19.73
C GLY A 36 -5.37 -3.19 -18.72
N LEU A 37 -4.05 -3.07 -18.76
CA LEU A 37 -3.29 -2.17 -17.90
C LEU A 37 -2.74 -1.02 -18.73
N LYS A 38 -2.82 0.21 -18.21
CA LYS A 38 -2.14 1.37 -18.79
C LYS A 38 -0.96 1.77 -17.90
N LEU A 39 0.24 1.75 -18.47
CA LEU A 39 1.49 2.12 -17.80
C LEU A 39 2.14 3.25 -18.61
N GLY A 40 1.87 4.50 -18.20
CA GLY A 40 2.21 5.68 -18.97
C GLY A 40 1.50 5.67 -20.33
N GLU A 41 2.27 5.76 -21.42
CA GLU A 41 1.75 5.68 -22.79
C GLU A 41 1.58 4.23 -23.30
N ARG A 42 1.92 3.21 -22.49
CA ARG A 42 1.80 1.80 -22.90
C ARG A 42 0.47 1.22 -22.46
N GLU A 43 -0.26 0.65 -23.41
CA GLU A 43 -1.41 -0.22 -23.14
C GLU A 43 -0.97 -1.68 -23.17
N ILE A 44 -1.39 -2.44 -22.17
CA ILE A 44 -1.06 -3.85 -22.00
C ILE A 44 -2.38 -4.62 -21.99
N GLU A 45 -2.55 -5.51 -22.95
CA GLU A 45 -3.76 -6.31 -23.09
C GLU A 45 -3.94 -7.24 -21.89
N ALA A 46 -5.20 -7.42 -21.48
CA ALA A 46 -5.58 -8.41 -20.48
C ALA A 46 -5.14 -9.81 -20.91
N GLY A 47 -4.67 -10.63 -19.97
CA GLY A 47 -4.24 -12.00 -20.26
C GLY A 47 -2.91 -12.15 -21.03
N SER A 48 -2.30 -11.07 -21.52
CA SER A 48 -0.94 -11.11 -22.08
C SER A 48 0.09 -11.59 -21.05
N ASP A 49 1.19 -12.18 -21.50
CA ASP A 49 2.24 -12.65 -20.60
C ASP A 49 2.89 -11.51 -19.81
N ILE A 50 2.94 -10.32 -20.40
CA ILE A 50 3.37 -9.08 -19.72
C ILE A 50 2.40 -8.74 -18.58
N ALA A 51 1.08 -8.76 -18.82
CA ALA A 51 0.09 -8.52 -17.77
C ALA A 51 0.17 -9.55 -16.64
N LYS A 52 0.44 -10.83 -16.96
CA LYS A 52 0.66 -11.88 -15.95
C LYS A 52 1.90 -11.59 -15.11
N GLY A 53 3.01 -11.22 -15.75
CA GLY A 53 4.26 -10.87 -15.08
C GLY A 53 4.12 -9.66 -14.15
N ILE A 54 3.43 -8.61 -14.60
CA ILE A 54 3.15 -7.42 -13.77
C ILE A 54 2.31 -7.80 -12.55
N ARG A 55 1.23 -8.56 -12.72
CA ARG A 55 0.38 -8.99 -11.60
C ARG A 55 1.15 -9.87 -10.62
N LEU A 56 2.01 -10.77 -11.10
CA LEU A 56 2.88 -11.56 -10.24
C LEU A 56 3.83 -10.67 -9.42
N GLY A 57 4.46 -9.68 -10.06
CA GLY A 57 5.31 -8.70 -9.39
C GLY A 57 4.56 -7.91 -8.32
N ILE A 58 3.32 -7.49 -8.61
CA ILE A 58 2.46 -6.81 -7.65
C ILE A 58 2.10 -7.72 -6.47
N LEU A 59 1.79 -8.99 -6.71
CA LEU A 59 1.52 -9.94 -5.62
C LEU A 59 2.72 -10.12 -4.69
N ILE A 60 3.95 -10.16 -5.24
CA ILE A 60 5.18 -10.21 -4.43
C ILE A 60 5.35 -8.91 -3.63
N ALA A 61 5.07 -7.76 -4.24
CA ALA A 61 5.13 -6.47 -3.55
C ALA A 61 4.12 -6.40 -2.41
N LEU A 62 2.88 -6.85 -2.63
CA LEU A 62 1.84 -6.93 -1.60
C LEU A 62 2.19 -7.91 -0.48
N ASP A 63 2.81 -9.05 -0.79
CA ASP A 63 3.28 -10.02 0.23
C ASP A 63 4.34 -9.42 1.16
N ARG A 64 5.20 -8.52 0.65
CA ARG A 64 6.31 -7.95 1.42
C ARG A 64 6.03 -6.58 2.02
N LEU A 65 5.19 -5.79 1.37
CA LEU A 65 4.98 -4.38 1.65
C LEU A 65 3.49 -4.02 1.77
N GLY A 66 2.59 -5.02 1.77
CA GLY A 66 1.16 -4.82 1.93
C GLY A 66 0.75 -4.33 3.32
N GLU A 67 1.64 -4.48 4.30
CA GLU A 67 1.46 -3.97 5.65
C GLU A 67 2.64 -3.09 6.03
N LEU A 68 2.37 -1.98 6.72
CA LEU A 68 3.41 -1.14 7.29
C LEU A 68 4.07 -1.88 8.47
N PRO A 69 5.40 -1.99 8.52
CA PRO A 69 6.10 -2.78 9.53
C PRO A 69 6.20 -2.07 10.89
N PHE A 70 5.39 -1.03 11.14
CA PHE A 70 5.39 -0.31 12.39
C PHE A 70 4.01 0.25 12.74
N SER A 71 3.71 0.26 14.03
CA SER A 71 2.61 1.01 14.63
C SER A 71 3.18 2.07 15.58
N VAL A 72 2.54 3.23 15.59
CA VAL A 72 2.81 4.29 16.58
C VAL A 72 1.58 4.40 17.46
N GLU A 73 1.79 4.25 18.76
CA GLU A 73 0.74 4.37 19.77
C GLU A 73 0.99 5.65 20.57
N PRO A 74 -0.06 6.35 21.04
CA PRO A 74 0.12 7.47 21.94
C PRO A 74 0.82 7.01 23.23
N CYS A 75 1.75 7.82 23.74
CA CYS A 75 2.29 7.60 25.07
C CYS A 75 1.22 8.03 26.09
N GLU A 76 0.48 7.09 26.68
CA GLU A 76 -0.38 7.38 27.82
C GLU A 76 0.50 7.63 29.05
N VAL A 77 0.70 8.90 29.40
CA VAL A 77 1.29 9.25 30.69
C VAL A 77 0.22 8.96 31.74
N LEU A 78 0.38 7.88 32.50
CA LEU A 78 -0.44 7.60 33.68
C LEU A 78 -0.17 8.73 34.69
N GLU A 79 -1.12 9.65 34.86
CA GLU A 79 -1.12 10.60 35.96
C GLU A 79 -1.43 9.82 37.26
N GLU A 80 -0.43 9.68 38.14
CA GLU A 80 -0.57 9.20 39.54
C GLU A 80 -1.13 10.28 40.46
#